data_AF-A0A357LX60-F1
#
_entry.id   AF-A0A357LX60-F1
#
_cell.length_a   1.000
_cell.length_b   1.000
_cell.length_c   1.000
_cell.angle_alpha   90.00
_cell.angle_beta   90.00
_cell.angle_gamma   90.00
#
_symmetry.space_group_name_H-M   'P 1'
#
loop_
_entity.id
_entity.type
_entity.pdbx_description
1 polymer ?
#
loop_
_entity_poly.entity_id
_entity_poly.type
_entity_poly.pdbx_seq_one_letter_code
_entity_poly.pdbx_strand_id
1 'polypeptide(L)'
;MEMPSFDELARLAKEEPENFEALRQQLIEAAIGEAPEDKQRRLRGLQFQVDMERRRSRTPMAACLGISKMMHDSLFTLGQTLNAAAGEEPDPVISLFAEERATAATILSFPMQSAD
;
A
#
# COMPACT_ATOMS: atom_id res chain seq x y z
N MET A 1 3.53 6.97 22.97
CA MET A 1 2.57 5.97 23.49
C MET A 1 3.32 4.66 23.58
N GLU A 2 3.18 3.91 24.68
CA GLU A 2 3.83 2.61 24.82
C GLU A 2 3.06 1.57 23.99
N MET A 3 3.75 0.81 23.15
CA MET A 3 3.14 -0.22 22.31
C MET A 3 2.80 -1.44 23.18
N PRO A 4 1.54 -1.95 23.15
CA PRO A 4 1.20 -3.17 23.86
C PRO A 4 2.01 -4.36 23.33
N SER A 5 2.24 -5.34 24.19
CA SER A 5 2.88 -6.61 23.81
C SER A 5 2.04 -7.39 22.81
N PHE A 6 2.67 -8.33 22.10
CA PHE A 6 1.96 -9.21 21.16
C PHE A 6 0.81 -9.97 21.83
N ASP A 7 1.03 -10.49 23.05
CA ASP A 7 0.01 -11.25 23.78
C ASP A 7 -1.20 -10.39 24.14
N GLU A 8 -0.98 -9.13 24.50
CA GLU A 8 -2.06 -8.17 24.78
C GLU A 8 -2.84 -7.83 23.51
N LEU A 9 -2.15 -7.61 22.38
CA LEU A 9 -2.80 -7.36 21.09
C LEU A 9 -3.61 -8.57 20.63
N ALA A 10 -3.09 -9.79 20.81
CA ALA A 10 -3.78 -11.02 20.47
C ALA A 10 -5.02 -11.25 21.33
N ARG A 11 -4.93 -10.96 22.64
CA ARG A 11 -6.10 -10.98 23.54
C ARG A 11 -7.13 -9.95 23.10
N LEU A 12 -6.71 -8.71 22.85
CA LEU A 12 -7.59 -7.62 22.45
C LEU A 12 -8.32 -7.94 21.14
N ALA A 13 -7.62 -8.48 20.14
CA ALA A 13 -8.23 -8.88 18.87
C ALA A 13 -9.29 -9.99 19.01
N LYS A 14 -9.16 -10.86 20.01
CA LYS A 14 -10.08 -11.99 20.26
C LYS A 14 -11.27 -11.59 21.12
N GLU A 15 -11.02 -10.81 22.17
CA GLU A 15 -12.01 -10.51 23.21
C GLU A 15 -12.73 -9.17 22.95
N GLU A 16 -12.03 -8.18 22.38
CA GLU A 16 -12.51 -6.81 22.21
C GLU A 16 -12.10 -6.24 20.82
N PRO A 17 -12.62 -6.81 19.72
CA PRO A 17 -12.18 -6.47 18.35
C PRO A 17 -12.40 -4.99 17.99
N GLU A 18 -13.42 -4.34 18.56
CA GLU A 18 -13.67 -2.91 18.36
C GLU A 18 -12.56 -2.06 18.97
N ASN A 19 -12.09 -2.40 20.18
CA ASN A 19 -10.99 -1.72 20.85
C ASN A 19 -9.66 -1.96 20.14
N PHE A 20 -9.46 -3.14 19.56
CA PHE A 20 -8.32 -3.43 18.69
C PHE A 20 -8.29 -2.53 17.45
N GLU A 21 -9.42 -2.36 16.76
CA GLU A 21 -9.50 -1.46 15.61
C GLU A 21 -9.35 0.02 15.99
N ALA A 22 -9.87 0.42 17.15
CA ALA A 22 -9.68 1.78 17.67
C ALA A 22 -8.20 2.07 17.97
N LEU A 23 -7.51 1.14 18.65
CA LEU A 23 -6.06 1.24 18.90
C LEU A 23 -5.28 1.33 17.59
N ARG A 24 -5.62 0.49 16.60
CA ARG A 24 -5.00 0.53 15.27
C ARG A 24 -5.14 1.92 14.64
N GLN A 25 -6.34 2.50 14.64
CA GLN A 25 -6.56 3.82 14.06
C GLN A 25 -5.79 4.92 14.81
N GLN A 26 -5.71 4.84 16.14
CA GLN A 26 -4.93 5.78 16.95
C GLN A 26 -3.44 5.73 16.60
N LEU A 27 -2.85 4.53 16.48
CA LEU A 27 -1.44 4.36 16.11
C LEU A 27 -1.15 4.90 14.70
N ILE A 28 -2.07 4.69 13.76
CA ILE A 28 -1.96 5.22 12.39
C ILE A 28 -2.00 6.76 12.40
N GLU A 29 -2.98 7.37 13.07
CA GLU A 29 -3.07 8.84 13.10
C GLU A 29 -1.89 9.47 13.84
N ALA A 30 -1.37 8.83 14.89
CA ALA A 30 -0.14 9.27 15.55
C ALA A 30 1.05 9.24 14.58
N ALA A 31 1.26 8.12 13.87
CA ALA A 31 2.34 7.99 12.90
C ALA A 31 2.23 8.99 11.72
N ILE A 32 1.00 9.28 11.26
CA ILE A 32 0.77 10.30 10.24
C ILE A 32 1.02 11.70 10.81
N GLY A 33 0.56 11.98 12.04
CA GLY A 33 0.70 13.27 12.69
C GLY A 33 2.15 13.65 13.03
N GLU A 34 3.01 12.65 13.30
CA GLU A 34 4.44 12.84 13.52
C GLU A 34 5.21 13.17 12.22
N ALA A 35 4.64 12.90 11.05
CA ALA A 35 5.27 13.20 9.78
C ALA A 35 5.18 14.71 9.42
N PRO A 36 6.17 15.24 8.66
CA PRO A 36 6.11 16.59 8.10
C PRO A 36 4.79 16.88 7.36
N GLU A 37 4.24 18.10 7.52
CA GLU A 37 2.91 18.48 6.99
C GLU A 37 2.75 18.22 5.49
N ASP A 38 3.81 18.45 4.70
CA ASP A 38 3.85 18.20 3.26
C ASP A 38 3.67 16.72 2.90
N LYS A 39 4.06 15.81 3.80
CA LYS A 39 3.95 14.35 3.63
C LYS A 39 2.64 13.79 4.19
N GLN A 40 2.00 14.44 5.15
CA GLN A 40 0.79 13.92 5.80
C GLN A 40 -0.33 13.64 4.81
N ARG A 41 -0.54 14.53 3.82
CA ARG A 41 -1.56 14.32 2.78
C ARG A 41 -1.31 13.03 1.98
N ARG A 42 -0.05 12.79 1.60
CA ARG A 42 0.35 11.59 0.86
C ARG A 42 0.17 10.33 1.72
N LEU A 43 0.56 10.40 2.99
CA LEU A 43 0.42 9.29 3.93
C LEU A 43 -1.04 8.91 4.18
N ARG A 44 -1.95 9.88 4.32
CA ARG A 44 -3.40 9.61 4.40
C ARG A 44 -3.94 8.92 3.15
N GLY A 45 -3.45 9.33 1.97
CA GLY A 45 -3.78 8.65 0.72
C GLY A 45 -3.29 7.19 0.68
N LEU A 46 -2.07 6.93 1.17
CA LEU A 46 -1.54 5.57 1.27
C LEU A 46 -2.33 4.73 2.28
N GLN A 47 -2.66 5.30 3.44
CA GLN A 47 -3.48 4.65 4.46
C GLN A 47 -4.84 4.23 3.90
N PHE A 48 -5.48 5.09 3.09
CA PHE A 48 -6.72 4.73 2.40
C PHE A 48 -6.56 3.50 1.50
N GLN A 49 -5.45 3.40 0.74
CA GLN A 49 -5.18 2.23 -0.10
C GLN A 49 -5.00 0.96 0.75
N VAL A 50 -4.28 1.06 1.86
CA VAL A 50 -4.09 -0.04 2.83
C VAL A 50 -5.44 -0.50 3.41
N ASP A 51 -6.30 0.44 3.78
CA ASP A 51 -7.64 0.12 4.29
C ASP A 51 -8.52 -0.54 3.23
N MET A 52 -8.43 -0.10 1.96
CA MET A 52 -9.16 -0.74 0.87
C MET A 52 -8.67 -2.16 0.60
N GLU A 53 -7.35 -2.41 0.64
CA GLU A 53 -6.79 -3.76 0.48
C GLU A 53 -7.25 -4.69 1.61
N ARG A 54 -7.28 -4.19 2.85
CA ARG A 54 -7.88 -4.91 3.99
C ARG A 54 -9.35 -5.25 3.77
N ARG A 55 -10.16 -4.28 3.32
CA ARG A 55 -11.62 -4.48 3.10
C ARG A 55 -11.92 -5.44 1.95
N ARG A 56 -11.10 -5.41 0.89
CA ARG A 56 -11.26 -6.29 -0.28
C ARG A 56 -10.83 -7.73 0.02
N SER A 57 -9.90 -7.90 0.94
CA SER A 57 -9.35 -9.21 1.30
C SER A 57 -10.38 -10.09 1.99
N ARG A 58 -10.45 -11.36 1.57
CA ARG A 58 -11.38 -12.35 2.13
C ARG A 58 -11.00 -12.85 3.51
N THR A 59 -9.73 -12.75 3.88
CA THR A 59 -9.20 -13.20 5.17
C THR A 59 -8.14 -12.21 5.68
N PRO A 60 -7.92 -12.16 7.00
CA PRO A 60 -6.86 -11.30 7.58
C PRO A 60 -5.46 -11.63 7.04
N MET A 61 -5.18 -12.92 6.79
CA MET A 61 -3.90 -13.36 6.22
C MET A 61 -3.74 -12.87 4.78
N ALA A 62 -4.80 -12.93 3.96
CA ALA A 62 -4.76 -12.40 2.61
C ALA A 62 -4.49 -10.89 2.61
N ALA A 63 -5.10 -10.14 3.52
CA ALA A 63 -4.84 -8.72 3.70
C ALA A 63 -3.37 -8.44 4.06
N CYS A 64 -2.81 -9.22 5.00
CA CYS A 64 -1.41 -9.10 5.40
C CYS A 64 -0.45 -9.31 4.21
N LEU A 65 -0.70 -10.34 3.39
CA LEU A 65 0.08 -10.59 2.19
C LEU A 65 -0.07 -9.48 1.14
N GLY A 66 -1.29 -8.99 0.92
CA GLY A 66 -1.58 -7.89 -0.01
C GLY A 66 -0.86 -6.60 0.38
N ILE A 67 -0.92 -6.22 1.66
CA ILE A 67 -0.22 -5.04 2.18
C ILE A 67 1.30 -5.23 2.11
N SER A 68 1.80 -6.42 2.45
CA SER A 68 3.24 -6.75 2.33
C SER A 68 3.73 -6.61 0.90
N LYS A 69 2.94 -7.08 -0.07
CA LYS A 69 3.22 -6.89 -1.50
C LYS A 69 3.28 -5.42 -1.89
N MET A 70 2.33 -4.58 -1.43
CA MET A 70 2.36 -3.13 -1.71
C MET A 70 3.65 -2.46 -1.19
N MET A 71 4.12 -2.86 0.01
CA MET A 71 5.37 -2.36 0.58
C MET A 71 6.59 -2.81 -0.25
N HIS A 72 6.66 -4.09 -0.60
CA HIS A 72 7.75 -4.63 -1.42
C HIS A 72 7.79 -4.03 -2.83
N ASP A 73 6.63 -3.87 -3.47
CA ASP A 73 6.53 -3.21 -4.78
C ASP A 73 7.07 -1.77 -4.72
N SER A 74 6.75 -1.03 -3.66
CA SER A 74 7.23 0.36 -3.47
C SER A 74 8.74 0.41 -3.26
N LEU A 75 9.29 -0.47 -2.42
CA LEU A 75 10.72 -0.59 -2.19
C LEU A 75 11.46 -0.98 -3.47
N PHE A 76 10.90 -1.91 -4.22
CA PHE A 76 11.44 -2.37 -5.48
C PHE A 76 11.49 -1.23 -6.51
N THR A 77 10.40 -0.47 -6.68
CA THR A 77 10.39 0.73 -7.54
C THR A 77 11.42 1.76 -7.09
N LEU A 78 11.59 1.98 -5.78
CA LEU A 78 12.60 2.90 -5.27
C LEU A 78 14.03 2.42 -5.59
N GLY A 79 14.32 1.13 -5.42
CA GLY A 79 15.62 0.56 -5.77
C GLY A 79 15.93 0.76 -7.25
N GLN A 80 14.95 0.54 -8.13
CA GLN A 80 15.11 0.78 -9.57
C GLN A 80 15.41 2.23 -9.90
N THR A 81 14.66 3.17 -9.32
CA THR A 81 14.86 4.59 -9.63
C THR A 81 16.22 5.09 -9.15
N LEU A 82 16.71 4.57 -8.03
CA LEU A 82 18.05 4.88 -7.51
C LEU A 82 19.15 4.28 -8.39
N ASN A 83 19.04 3.00 -8.77
CA ASN A 83 20.03 2.34 -9.64
C ASN A 83 20.09 2.98 -11.03
N ALA A 84 18.93 3.30 -11.61
CA ALA A 84 18.85 4.03 -12.87
C ALA A 84 19.48 5.43 -12.76
N ALA A 85 19.26 6.14 -11.66
CA ALA A 85 19.91 7.42 -11.40
C ALA A 85 21.44 7.30 -11.20
N ALA A 86 21.92 6.13 -10.76
CA ALA A 86 23.33 5.81 -10.61
C ALA A 86 24.01 5.36 -11.93
N GLY A 87 23.24 5.17 -13.01
CA GLY A 87 23.75 4.72 -14.31
C GLY A 87 23.90 3.21 -14.44
N GLU A 88 23.33 2.42 -13.53
CA GLU A 88 23.27 0.97 -13.64
C GLU A 88 22.14 0.56 -14.60
N GLU A 89 22.40 -0.43 -15.46
CA GLU A 89 21.35 -0.98 -16.32
C GLU A 89 20.32 -1.77 -15.48
N PRO A 90 19.02 -1.68 -15.81
CA PRO A 90 17.99 -2.42 -15.09
C PRO A 90 18.23 -3.93 -15.21
N ASP A 91 18.16 -4.63 -14.09
CA ASP A 91 18.41 -6.07 -14.00
C ASP A 91 17.50 -6.85 -14.99
N PRO A 92 18.04 -7.68 -15.90
CA PRO A 92 17.26 -8.32 -16.99
C PRO A 92 16.17 -9.29 -16.51
N VAL A 93 16.19 -9.76 -15.26
CA VAL A 93 15.07 -10.55 -14.72
C VAL A 93 13.81 -9.68 -14.55
N ILE A 94 13.96 -8.36 -14.51
CA ILE A 94 12.92 -7.36 -14.22
C ILE A 94 12.11 -6.96 -15.45
N SER A 95 12.71 -6.87 -16.64
CA SER A 95 12.00 -6.54 -17.88
C SER A 95 10.88 -7.54 -18.18
N LEU A 96 11.09 -8.81 -17.84
CA LEU A 96 10.11 -9.89 -17.96
C LEU A 96 8.85 -9.66 -17.11
N PHE A 97 8.97 -9.06 -15.91
CA PHE A 97 7.81 -8.78 -15.03
C PHE A 97 7.12 -7.44 -15.33
N ALA A 98 7.83 -6.49 -15.96
CA ALA A 98 7.26 -5.21 -16.38
C ALA A 98 6.29 -5.38 -17.57
N GLU A 99 6.60 -6.30 -18.49
CA GLU A 99 5.75 -6.62 -19.65
C GLU A 99 4.38 -7.20 -19.24
N GLU A 100 4.32 -7.94 -18.13
CA GLU A 100 3.08 -8.56 -17.63
C GLU A 100 2.04 -7.53 -17.12
N ARG A 101 2.49 -6.36 -16.64
CA ARG A 101 1.59 -5.26 -16.22
C ARG A 101 1.11 -4.40 -17.40
N ALA A 102 1.90 -4.29 -18.46
CA ALA A 102 1.60 -3.45 -19.61
C ALA A 102 0.52 -4.04 -20.53
N THR A 103 0.28 -5.35 -20.49
CA THR A 103 -0.67 -6.04 -21.38
C THR A 103 -2.12 -6.09 -20.86
N ALA A 104 -2.38 -5.63 -19.63
CA ALA A 104 -3.65 -5.90 -18.94
C ALA A 104 -4.82 -4.95 -19.28
N ALA A 105 -4.60 -3.84 -19.98
CA ALA A 105 -5.66 -2.87 -20.24
C ALA A 105 -5.65 -2.34 -21.68
N THR A 106 -6.62 -2.80 -22.47
CA THR A 106 -6.96 -2.20 -23.77
C THR A 106 -7.58 -0.82 -23.54
N ILE A 107 -6.92 0.23 -24.01
CA ILE A 107 -7.49 1.58 -24.01
C ILE A 107 -8.64 1.61 -25.01
N LEU A 108 -9.87 1.76 -24.52
CA LEU A 108 -11.05 1.95 -25.36
C LEU A 108 -11.20 3.43 -25.70
N SER A 109 -11.00 3.76 -26.98
CA SER A 109 -11.24 5.11 -27.50
C SER A 109 -12.75 5.40 -27.52
N PHE A 110 -13.19 6.50 -26.91
CA PHE A 110 -14.56 6.98 -27.08
C PHE A 110 -14.67 7.77 -28.38
N PRO A 111 -15.63 7.46 -29.27
CA PRO A 111 -15.85 8.25 -30.48
C PRO A 111 -16.42 9.61 -30.07
N MET A 112 -15.65 10.69 -30.31
CA MET A 112 -16.21 12.04 -30.32
C MET A 112 -17.18 12.13 -31.50
N GLN A 113 -18.48 12.09 -31.24
CA GLN A 113 -19.47 12.51 -32.22
C GLN A 113 -19.29 14.02 -32.44
N SER A 114 -18.81 14.39 -33.63
CA SER A 114 -18.96 15.75 -34.14
C SER A 114 -20.46 16.03 -34.27
N ALA A 115 -20.95 16.99 -33.48
CA ALA A 115 -22.25 17.58 -33.70
C ALA A 115 -22.14 18.50 -34.91
N ASP A 116 -22.74 18.08 -36.03
CA ASP A 116 -23.13 18.97 -37.12
C ASP A 116 -24.48 19.63 -36.79
#